data_AF-A0A2S6QM92-F1
#
_entry.id   AF-A0A2S6QM92-F1
#
_cell.length_a   1.000
_cell.length_b   1.000
_cell.length_c   1.000
_cell.angle_alpha   90.00
_cell.angle_beta   90.00
_cell.angle_gamma   90.00
#
_symmetry.space_group_name_H-M   'P 1'
#
loop_
_entity.id
_entity.type
_entity.pdbx_description
1 polymer ?
#
loop_
_entity_poly.entity_id
_entity_poly.type
_entity_poly.pdbx_seq_one_letter_code
_entity_poly.pdbx_strand_id
1 'polypeptide(L)'
;IDLGDDKIYLGDDEVDHNGNDPELIEPSKGEDWAAAGGWYQDDDTFALRYRPVGHGDIFIRSWLEVTSLSAVSVDSGDLGNKTKPKWVTDIFEELANSKGPGVCTKCHSIDQSDNAGVLVNWRGVQPHPSQHSFTTYSHESHFSLLDETGCLTCHTVNQESEFAVGFEDRDPTTFMSNFKPMEQAVCANCHQAKKATDSCLTCHNYHVGEFTPAVPITSKMLAVSSN
;
A
#
# COMPACT_ATOMS: atom_id res chain seq x y z
N ILE A 1 43.62 -21.70 66.90
CA ILE A 1 43.40 -22.52 65.69
C ILE A 1 43.38 -21.53 64.55
N ASP A 2 44.50 -21.56 63.85
CA ASP A 2 44.85 -20.81 62.66
C ASP A 2 44.10 -21.41 61.46
N LEU A 3 43.52 -20.56 60.62
CA LEU A 3 43.03 -20.92 59.28
C LEU A 3 43.43 -19.80 58.31
N GLY A 4 44.75 -19.67 58.13
CA GLY A 4 45.44 -19.65 56.83
C GLY A 4 44.81 -18.85 55.69
N ASP A 5 45.46 -17.74 55.36
CA ASP A 5 45.34 -17.05 54.07
C ASP A 5 45.93 -17.92 52.95
N ASP A 6 45.10 -18.74 52.30
CA ASP A 6 45.51 -19.46 51.08
C ASP A 6 45.49 -18.51 49.88
N LYS A 7 46.65 -17.89 49.63
CA LYS A 7 46.97 -17.30 48.34
C LYS A 7 47.12 -18.41 47.32
N ILE A 8 46.13 -18.53 46.44
CA ILE A 8 46.19 -19.42 45.27
C ILE A 8 47.20 -18.80 44.29
N TYR A 9 48.40 -19.37 44.26
CA TYR A 9 49.40 -19.13 43.22
C TYR A 9 48.88 -19.75 41.93
N LEU A 10 48.44 -18.93 40.97
CA LEU A 10 48.22 -19.39 39.61
C LEU A 10 49.59 -19.53 38.96
N GLY A 11 49.99 -20.78 38.74
CA GLY A 11 51.16 -21.13 37.97
C GLY A 11 51.07 -20.49 36.58
N ASP A 12 52.17 -19.88 36.22
CA ASP A 12 52.58 -19.45 34.90
C ASP A 12 52.79 -20.68 34.00
N ASP A 13 51.70 -21.39 33.72
CA ASP A 13 51.63 -22.31 32.59
C ASP A 13 51.42 -21.46 31.33
N GLU A 14 52.50 -21.24 30.59
CA GLU A 14 52.44 -20.77 29.19
C GLU A 14 51.52 -21.71 28.40
N VAL A 15 50.27 -21.30 28.23
CA VAL A 15 49.35 -21.93 27.29
C VAL A 15 49.85 -21.55 25.90
N ASP A 16 50.45 -22.54 25.23
CA ASP A 16 50.75 -22.54 23.81
C ASP A 16 49.48 -22.13 23.04
N HIS A 17 49.46 -20.90 22.53
CA HIS A 17 48.41 -20.37 21.66
C HIS A 17 48.48 -21.10 20.32
N ASN A 18 47.94 -22.32 20.30
CA ASN A 18 47.64 -23.01 19.08
C ASN A 18 46.53 -22.21 18.39
N GLY A 19 46.91 -21.40 17.39
CA GLY A 19 46.15 -20.31 16.79
C GLY A 19 44.89 -20.71 16.04
N ASN A 20 43.89 -21.22 16.76
CA ASN A 20 42.51 -21.40 16.32
C ASN A 20 41.56 -20.99 17.46
N ASP A 21 41.73 -19.76 17.97
CA ASP A 21 40.60 -19.13 18.66
C ASP A 21 39.46 -19.00 17.65
N PRO A 22 38.24 -19.51 17.93
CA PRO A 22 37.12 -19.28 17.05
C PRO A 22 36.92 -17.77 16.98
N GLU A 23 37.10 -17.22 15.77
CA GLU A 23 36.80 -15.84 15.47
C GLU A 23 35.41 -15.53 16.03
N LEU A 24 35.35 -14.70 17.07
CA LEU A 24 34.11 -14.28 17.67
C LEU A 24 33.38 -13.50 16.59
N ILE A 25 32.42 -14.16 15.94
CA ILE A 25 31.54 -13.52 14.96
C ILE A 25 30.85 -12.41 15.74
N GLU A 26 31.21 -11.17 15.41
CA GLU A 26 30.51 -9.97 15.88
C GLU A 26 29.01 -10.21 15.64
N PRO A 27 28.18 -10.21 16.69
CA PRO A 27 26.75 -10.43 16.51
C PRO A 27 26.23 -9.39 15.54
N SER A 28 25.50 -9.82 14.51
CA SER A 28 24.90 -8.88 13.56
C SER A 28 24.09 -7.84 14.34
N LYS A 29 24.16 -6.57 13.94
CA LYS A 29 23.41 -5.51 14.61
C LYS A 29 21.91 -5.81 14.53
N GLY A 30 21.14 -5.42 15.54
CA GLY A 30 19.69 -5.70 15.56
C GLY A 30 18.93 -5.32 14.27
N GLU A 31 19.31 -4.25 13.58
CA GLU A 31 18.69 -3.87 12.30
C GLU A 31 18.99 -4.86 11.16
N ASP A 32 20.19 -5.45 11.13
CA ASP A 32 20.58 -6.46 10.15
C ASP A 32 19.83 -7.77 10.40
N TRP A 33 19.56 -8.11 11.68
CA TRP A 33 18.68 -9.24 12.03
C TRP A 33 17.27 -9.06 11.46
N ALA A 34 16.75 -7.84 11.44
CA ALA A 34 15.44 -7.52 10.90
C ALA A 34 15.48 -7.13 9.41
N ALA A 35 16.53 -7.48 8.66
CA ALA A 35 16.61 -7.19 7.22
C ALA A 35 15.44 -7.78 6.42
N ALA A 36 14.91 -8.91 6.88
CA ALA A 36 13.69 -9.53 6.34
C ALA A 36 12.38 -9.03 6.98
N GLY A 37 12.45 -7.91 7.72
CA GLY A 37 11.36 -7.33 8.51
C GLY A 37 11.25 -7.89 9.92
N GLY A 38 10.46 -7.21 10.75
CA GLY A 38 10.13 -7.67 12.10
C GLY A 38 10.63 -6.76 13.21
N TRP A 39 10.46 -7.25 14.45
CA TRP A 39 10.91 -6.57 15.65
C TRP A 39 12.39 -6.84 15.91
N TYR A 40 13.11 -5.81 16.31
CA TYR A 40 14.49 -5.91 16.74
C TYR A 40 14.77 -4.94 17.89
N GLN A 41 15.74 -5.30 18.72
CA GLN A 41 16.32 -4.38 19.68
C GLN A 41 17.42 -3.60 18.98
N ASP A 42 17.39 -2.28 19.08
CA ASP A 42 18.52 -1.44 18.69
C ASP A 42 19.55 -1.47 19.84
N ASP A 43 20.74 -1.99 19.54
CA ASP A 43 21.80 -2.22 20.53
C ASP A 43 22.44 -0.93 21.05
N ASP A 44 22.37 0.17 20.28
CA ASP A 44 22.95 1.47 20.63
C ASP A 44 22.03 2.28 21.57
N THR A 45 20.72 2.12 21.41
CA THR A 45 19.69 2.89 22.11
C THR A 45 18.86 2.07 23.09
N PHE A 46 19.03 0.74 23.09
CA PHE A 46 18.24 -0.22 23.86
C PHE A 46 16.73 -0.11 23.61
N ALA A 47 16.34 0.36 22.42
CA ALA A 47 14.94 0.54 22.04
C ALA A 47 14.43 -0.68 21.25
N LEU A 48 13.18 -1.09 21.50
CA LEU A 48 12.49 -2.05 20.65
C LEU A 48 11.94 -1.32 19.41
N ARG A 49 12.32 -1.77 18.21
CA ARG A 49 11.93 -1.17 16.94
C ARG A 49 11.33 -2.20 16.01
N TYR A 50 10.50 -1.73 15.07
CA TYR A 50 9.92 -2.56 14.03
C TYR A 50 10.42 -2.09 12.66
N ARG A 51 10.90 -3.03 11.83
CA ARG A 51 11.26 -2.77 10.43
C ARG A 51 10.17 -3.34 9.52
N PRO A 52 9.38 -2.50 8.85
CA PRO A 52 8.43 -2.96 7.84
C PRO A 52 9.17 -3.59 6.65
N VAL A 53 8.58 -4.62 6.04
CA VAL A 53 9.14 -5.28 4.86
C VAL A 53 8.10 -5.44 3.75
N GLY A 54 8.49 -5.08 2.52
CA GLY A 54 7.66 -5.23 1.33
C GLY A 54 6.44 -4.29 1.27
N HIS A 55 5.74 -4.33 0.13
CA HIS A 55 4.45 -3.66 -0.01
C HIS A 55 3.37 -4.46 0.73
N GLY A 56 2.63 -3.80 1.61
CA GLY A 56 1.58 -4.45 2.41
C GLY A 56 2.12 -5.26 3.59
N ASP A 57 3.17 -4.78 4.24
CA ASP A 57 3.67 -5.31 5.51
C ASP A 57 2.50 -5.61 6.48
N ILE A 58 2.45 -6.86 6.96
CA ILE A 58 1.29 -7.37 7.70
C ILE A 58 1.06 -6.62 9.01
N PHE A 59 2.13 -6.23 9.71
CA PHE A 59 2.00 -5.56 10.98
C PHE A 59 1.45 -4.14 10.77
N ILE A 60 2.10 -3.33 9.94
CA ILE A 60 1.68 -1.95 9.71
C ILE A 60 0.27 -1.89 9.13
N ARG A 61 -0.02 -2.72 8.13
CA ARG A 61 -1.35 -2.78 7.51
C ARG A 61 -2.43 -3.19 8.49
N SER A 62 -2.22 -4.28 9.26
CA SER A 62 -3.22 -4.74 10.22
C SER A 62 -3.44 -3.75 11.36
N TRP A 63 -2.39 -3.05 11.82
CA TRP A 63 -2.54 -2.02 12.85
C TRP A 63 -3.31 -0.80 12.34
N LEU A 64 -3.04 -0.35 11.11
CA LEU A 64 -3.84 0.68 10.47
C LEU A 64 -5.31 0.24 10.34
N GLU A 65 -5.58 -0.98 9.87
CA GLU A 65 -6.96 -1.50 9.75
C GLU A 65 -7.67 -1.62 11.12
N VAL A 66 -7.02 -2.17 12.14
CA VAL A 66 -7.64 -2.36 13.46
C VAL A 66 -7.92 -1.02 14.14
N THR A 67 -6.97 -0.08 14.07
CA THR A 67 -7.12 1.23 14.70
C THR A 67 -8.06 2.15 13.91
N SER A 68 -8.21 1.94 12.58
CA SER A 68 -9.20 2.63 11.76
C SER A 68 -10.62 2.12 12.01
N LEU A 69 -10.81 0.80 12.15
CA LEU A 69 -12.12 0.16 12.35
C LEU A 69 -12.62 0.26 13.80
N SER A 70 -11.72 0.28 14.78
CA SER A 70 -12.08 0.51 16.20
C SER A 70 -12.60 1.92 16.47
N ALA A 71 -12.65 2.76 15.44
CA ALA A 71 -13.35 4.02 15.44
C ALA A 71 -14.87 3.87 15.20
N VAL A 72 -15.37 2.66 14.92
CA VAL A 72 -16.79 2.29 14.86
C VAL A 72 -17.31 1.95 16.26
N SER A 73 -18.12 2.83 16.82
CA SER A 73 -19.04 2.48 17.89
C SER A 73 -20.13 1.58 17.30
N VAL A 74 -20.09 0.28 17.57
CA VAL A 74 -21.21 -0.60 17.25
C VAL A 74 -22.33 -0.26 18.23
N ASP A 75 -23.35 0.42 17.71
CA ASP A 75 -24.57 0.76 18.43
C ASP A 75 -25.30 -0.55 18.78
N SER A 76 -25.32 -0.89 20.06
CA SER A 76 -26.21 -1.90 20.60
C SER A 76 -26.78 -1.28 21.85
N GLY A 77 -28.09 -1.00 21.75
CA GLY A 77 -28.81 -0.11 22.62
C GLY A 77 -28.55 -0.32 24.11
N ASP A 78 -28.60 0.82 24.80
CA ASP A 78 -28.58 0.98 26.24
C ASP A 78 -27.19 1.08 26.89
N LEU A 79 -27.00 2.19 27.63
CA LEU A 79 -25.89 2.55 28.52
C LEU A 79 -24.59 3.10 27.90
N GLY A 80 -24.53 4.44 27.89
CA GLY A 80 -23.30 5.18 28.20
C GLY A 80 -22.51 5.63 26.98
N ASN A 81 -22.26 6.93 26.92
CA ASN A 81 -21.40 7.61 25.97
C ASN A 81 -19.96 7.04 26.08
N LYS A 82 -19.66 5.90 25.43
CA LYS A 82 -18.33 5.27 25.48
C LYS A 82 -17.38 6.03 24.55
N THR A 83 -16.74 7.04 25.12
CA THR A 83 -15.67 7.80 24.46
C THR A 83 -14.51 6.85 24.14
N LYS A 84 -13.99 6.93 22.90
CA LYS A 84 -12.85 6.15 22.42
C LYS A 84 -11.65 6.34 23.34
N PRO A 85 -10.87 5.29 23.66
CA PRO A 85 -9.59 5.49 24.31
C PRO A 85 -8.67 6.28 23.38
N LYS A 86 -8.22 7.46 23.80
CA LYS A 86 -7.37 8.37 23.00
C LYS A 86 -6.15 7.68 22.38
N TRP A 87 -5.58 6.69 23.05
CA TRP A 87 -4.42 5.93 22.55
C TRP A 87 -4.70 5.19 21.23
N VAL A 88 -5.93 4.76 20.96
CA VAL A 88 -6.26 4.09 19.69
C VAL A 88 -6.13 5.06 18.53
N THR A 89 -6.66 6.28 18.70
CA THR A 89 -6.52 7.36 17.72
C THR A 89 -5.08 7.79 17.57
N ASP A 90 -4.33 7.92 18.66
CA ASP A 90 -2.93 8.33 18.60
C ASP A 90 -2.06 7.34 17.82
N ILE A 91 -2.29 6.03 17.98
CA ILE A 91 -1.58 5.01 17.19
C ILE A 91 -1.94 5.11 15.72
N PHE A 92 -3.23 5.29 15.38
CA PHE A 92 -3.63 5.45 13.98
C PHE A 92 -2.94 6.66 13.35
N GLU A 93 -2.99 7.83 14.01
CA GLU A 93 -2.40 9.07 13.48
C GLU A 93 -0.88 8.98 13.31
N GLU A 94 -0.18 8.30 14.22
CA GLU A 94 1.27 8.09 14.12
C GLU A 94 1.62 7.21 12.92
N LEU A 95 0.88 6.10 12.72
CA LEU A 95 1.11 5.18 11.59
C LEU A 95 0.67 5.79 10.25
N ALA A 96 -0.39 6.58 10.25
CA ALA A 96 -0.95 7.24 9.07
C ALA A 96 -0.17 8.49 8.64
N ASN A 97 0.75 8.98 9.49
CA ASN A 97 1.55 10.15 9.19
C ASN A 97 2.32 9.99 7.87
N SER A 98 2.51 11.10 7.12
CA SER A 98 3.31 11.12 5.89
C SER A 98 4.78 10.70 6.05
N LYS A 99 5.27 10.67 7.30
CA LYS A 99 6.58 10.17 7.73
C LYS A 99 6.50 8.90 8.57
N GLY A 100 5.30 8.33 8.72
CA GLY A 100 5.05 7.12 9.48
C GLY A 100 5.75 5.89 8.87
N PRO A 101 5.98 4.84 9.66
CA PRO A 101 6.61 3.61 9.19
C PRO A 101 5.85 3.01 7.99
N GLY A 102 6.57 2.71 6.91
CA GLY A 102 5.98 2.14 5.69
C GLY A 102 5.28 3.14 4.77
N VAL A 103 5.10 4.42 5.16
CA VAL A 103 4.57 5.53 4.35
C VAL A 103 3.33 5.19 3.51
N CYS A 104 2.47 4.32 4.05
CA CYS A 104 1.36 3.73 3.30
C CYS A 104 0.39 4.79 2.76
N THR A 105 0.20 5.87 3.52
CA THR A 105 -0.72 6.97 3.22
C THR A 105 -0.26 7.91 2.12
N LYS A 106 0.97 7.76 1.63
CA LYS A 106 1.41 8.43 0.39
C LYS A 106 0.73 7.88 -0.86
N CYS A 107 0.26 6.63 -0.80
CA CYS A 107 -0.39 5.94 -1.92
C CYS A 107 -1.84 5.55 -1.61
N HIS A 108 -2.16 5.26 -0.35
CA HIS A 108 -3.50 4.86 0.09
C HIS A 108 -4.19 6.03 0.80
N SER A 109 -5.28 6.53 0.22
CA SER A 109 -6.06 7.59 0.86
C SER A 109 -6.74 7.09 2.14
N ILE A 110 -7.03 8.04 3.02
CA ILE A 110 -7.83 7.80 4.22
C ILE A 110 -9.08 8.65 4.10
N ASP A 111 -10.23 8.01 4.15
CA ASP A 111 -11.51 8.68 4.04
C ASP A 111 -12.24 8.67 5.40
N GLN A 112 -12.91 9.76 5.71
CA GLN A 112 -13.82 9.83 6.85
C GLN A 112 -15.06 8.96 6.56
N SER A 113 -15.42 8.09 7.49
CA SER A 113 -16.62 7.25 7.41
C SER A 113 -17.77 7.85 8.22
N ASP A 114 -19.00 7.65 7.72
CA ASP A 114 -20.26 8.06 8.35
C ASP A 114 -20.41 7.63 9.81
N ASN A 115 -19.76 6.54 10.22
CA ASN A 115 -19.81 5.98 11.58
C ASN A 115 -18.75 6.57 12.54
N ALA A 116 -18.32 7.80 12.31
CA ALA A 116 -17.23 8.48 13.04
C ALA A 116 -15.87 7.75 13.01
N GLY A 117 -15.72 6.79 12.10
CA GLY A 117 -14.46 6.07 11.86
C GLY A 117 -13.69 6.60 10.66
N VAL A 118 -12.51 6.05 10.42
CA VAL A 118 -11.71 6.33 9.22
C VAL A 118 -11.48 5.04 8.47
N LEU A 119 -11.45 5.12 7.15
CA LEU A 119 -11.24 3.98 6.26
C LEU A 119 -9.96 4.20 5.48
N VAL A 120 -9.07 3.21 5.48
CA VAL A 120 -7.89 3.21 4.60
C VAL A 120 -8.24 2.51 3.30
N ASN A 121 -8.07 3.20 2.16
CA ASN A 121 -8.38 2.67 0.83
C ASN A 121 -7.22 1.83 0.28
N TRP A 122 -7.17 0.56 0.68
CA TRP A 122 -6.15 -0.38 0.22
C TRP A 122 -6.27 -0.77 -1.25
N ARG A 123 -7.47 -0.66 -1.82
CA ARG A 123 -7.72 -0.97 -3.22
C ARG A 123 -7.89 0.33 -3.99
N GLY A 124 -7.25 0.41 -5.15
CA GLY A 124 -7.54 1.46 -6.13
C GLY A 124 -9.00 1.35 -6.61
N VAL A 125 -9.47 2.43 -7.25
CA VAL A 125 -10.83 2.54 -7.80
C VAL A 125 -11.20 1.26 -8.55
N GLN A 126 -12.29 0.63 -8.13
CA GLN A 126 -12.91 -0.51 -8.81
C GLN A 126 -14.21 -0.01 -9.45
N PRO A 127 -14.22 0.28 -10.76
CA PRO A 127 -15.46 0.62 -11.46
C PRO A 127 -16.49 -0.48 -11.24
N HIS A 128 -17.77 -0.12 -11.15
CA HIS A 128 -18.82 -1.12 -11.06
C HIS A 128 -18.72 -2.08 -12.26
N PRO A 129 -18.95 -3.40 -12.12
CA PRO A 129 -18.80 -4.33 -13.24
C PRO A 129 -19.65 -3.99 -14.47
N SER A 130 -20.79 -3.31 -14.29
CA SER A 130 -21.63 -2.81 -15.38
C SER A 130 -21.26 -1.41 -15.90
N GLN A 131 -20.32 -0.72 -15.25
CA GLN A 131 -19.73 0.52 -15.72
C GLN A 131 -18.47 0.21 -16.51
N HIS A 132 -18.62 0.06 -17.82
CA HIS A 132 -17.50 -0.01 -18.75
C HIS A 132 -17.15 1.41 -19.22
N SER A 133 -15.89 1.81 -19.06
CA SER A 133 -15.42 3.08 -19.62
C SER A 133 -15.38 3.00 -21.14
N PHE A 134 -15.80 4.07 -21.81
CA PHE A 134 -15.72 4.18 -23.27
C PHE A 134 -14.28 4.10 -23.77
N THR A 135 -13.32 4.50 -22.93
CA THR A 135 -11.90 4.45 -23.21
C THR A 135 -11.19 3.49 -22.27
N THR A 136 -10.22 2.75 -22.80
CA THR A 136 -9.27 1.94 -22.03
C THR A 136 -7.86 2.48 -22.20
N TYR A 137 -7.05 2.35 -21.15
CA TYR A 137 -5.64 2.71 -21.16
C TYR A 137 -4.87 1.78 -20.24
N SER A 138 -3.70 1.32 -20.71
CA SER A 138 -2.77 0.48 -19.94
C SER A 138 -1.48 1.23 -19.72
N HIS A 139 -1.18 1.63 -18.49
CA HIS A 139 0.13 2.19 -18.13
C HIS A 139 1.25 1.20 -18.46
N GLU A 140 1.04 -0.09 -18.15
CA GLU A 140 2.03 -1.16 -18.36
C GLU A 140 2.50 -1.25 -19.82
N SER A 141 1.58 -1.15 -20.77
CA SER A 141 1.89 -1.18 -22.21
C SER A 141 2.78 -0.02 -22.67
N HIS A 142 2.90 1.03 -21.86
CA HIS A 142 3.66 2.25 -22.18
C HIS A 142 4.90 2.43 -21.32
N PHE A 143 5.18 1.56 -20.34
CA PHE A 143 6.32 1.74 -19.43
C PHE A 143 7.68 1.72 -20.14
N SER A 144 7.81 1.00 -21.25
CA SER A 144 9.04 1.00 -22.05
C SER A 144 9.35 2.34 -22.73
N LEU A 145 8.39 3.28 -22.75
CA LEU A 145 8.55 4.62 -23.30
C LEU A 145 9.01 5.64 -22.24
N LEU A 146 9.00 5.26 -20.95
CA LEU A 146 9.40 6.15 -19.87
C LEU A 146 10.92 6.30 -19.86
N ASP A 147 11.39 7.51 -20.15
CA ASP A 147 12.78 7.92 -20.02
C ASP A 147 12.97 8.76 -18.74
N GLU A 148 14.01 9.61 -18.70
CA GLU A 148 14.27 10.49 -17.55
C GLU A 148 13.11 11.47 -17.24
N THR A 149 12.22 11.72 -18.21
CA THR A 149 11.00 12.53 -18.00
C THR A 149 9.90 11.78 -17.27
N GLY A 150 9.96 10.43 -17.25
CA GLY A 150 9.02 9.57 -16.54
C GLY A 150 7.56 9.86 -16.89
N CYS A 151 6.72 10.08 -15.89
CA CYS A 151 5.29 10.35 -16.09
C CYS A 151 5.02 11.58 -16.98
N LEU A 152 5.97 12.53 -17.05
CA LEU A 152 5.85 13.77 -17.81
C LEU A 152 5.94 13.55 -19.33
N THR A 153 6.29 12.34 -19.79
CA THR A 153 6.16 11.97 -21.20
C THR A 153 4.71 12.12 -21.70
N CYS A 154 3.72 11.81 -20.85
CA CYS A 154 2.30 11.86 -21.20
C CYS A 154 1.51 12.89 -20.37
N HIS A 155 1.93 13.15 -19.12
CA HIS A 155 1.20 14.00 -18.21
C HIS A 155 1.78 15.41 -18.15
N THR A 156 0.90 16.41 -18.15
CA THR A 156 1.25 17.78 -17.79
C THR A 156 0.86 18.05 -16.35
N VAL A 157 1.82 18.48 -15.52
CA VAL A 157 1.55 18.90 -14.15
C VAL A 157 0.68 20.15 -14.14
N ASN A 158 -0.34 20.14 -13.30
CA ASN A 158 -1.15 21.31 -12.97
C ASN A 158 -0.52 22.02 -11.77
N GLN A 159 0.32 23.03 -12.01
CA GLN A 159 0.96 23.78 -10.93
C GLN A 159 -0.02 24.59 -10.07
N GLU A 160 -1.24 24.83 -10.57
CA GLU A 160 -2.29 25.56 -9.87
C GLU A 160 -3.20 24.63 -9.05
N SER A 161 -2.97 23.32 -9.08
CA SER A 161 -3.76 22.38 -8.28
C SER A 161 -3.36 22.46 -6.81
N GLU A 162 -4.34 22.56 -5.93
CA GLU A 162 -4.19 22.36 -4.49
C GLU A 162 -4.20 20.84 -4.15
N PHE A 163 -3.45 20.02 -4.89
CA PHE A 163 -3.47 18.55 -4.74
C PHE A 163 -3.14 18.09 -3.32
N ALA A 164 -2.20 18.77 -2.66
CA ALA A 164 -1.81 18.44 -1.28
C ALA A 164 -2.96 18.68 -0.29
N VAL A 165 -3.83 19.67 -0.54
CA VAL A 165 -4.96 20.01 0.35
C VAL A 165 -5.97 18.87 0.43
N GLY A 166 -6.18 18.13 -0.68
CA GLY A 166 -7.07 16.96 -0.70
C GLY A 166 -6.64 15.79 0.20
N PHE A 167 -5.50 15.89 0.89
CA PHE A 167 -5.07 14.91 1.90
C PHE A 167 -5.21 15.43 3.34
N GLU A 168 -5.63 16.68 3.54
CA GLU A 168 -5.73 17.30 4.86
C GLU A 168 -7.06 16.99 5.58
N ASP A 169 -8.15 16.83 4.83
CA ASP A 169 -9.52 16.75 5.36
C ASP A 169 -10.13 15.35 5.37
N ARG A 170 -9.44 14.35 4.77
CA ARG A 170 -9.96 12.97 4.60
C ARG A 170 -11.30 12.92 3.87
N ASP A 171 -11.58 13.92 3.03
CA ASP A 171 -12.79 14.00 2.22
C ASP A 171 -12.45 13.68 0.76
N PRO A 172 -12.87 12.52 0.23
CA PRO A 172 -12.57 12.16 -1.16
C PRO A 172 -13.24 13.10 -2.18
N THR A 173 -14.20 13.93 -1.77
CA THR A 173 -14.90 14.88 -2.66
C THR A 173 -14.14 16.18 -2.88
N THR A 174 -13.14 16.49 -2.06
CA THR A 174 -12.30 17.70 -2.19
C THR A 174 -11.03 17.44 -2.99
N PHE A 175 -10.74 16.18 -3.31
CA PHE A 175 -9.56 15.79 -4.09
C PHE A 175 -9.51 16.47 -5.46
N MET A 176 -8.34 17.04 -5.78
CA MET A 176 -8.03 17.61 -7.08
C MET A 176 -6.72 17.04 -7.60
N SER A 177 -6.74 16.46 -8.81
CA SER A 177 -5.55 15.94 -9.49
C SER A 177 -4.47 17.02 -9.69
N ASN A 178 -3.20 16.66 -9.44
CA ASN A 178 -2.03 17.46 -9.79
C ASN A 178 -1.61 17.33 -11.27
N PHE A 179 -2.36 16.60 -12.07
CA PHE A 179 -2.21 16.54 -13.51
C PHE A 179 -3.40 17.18 -14.21
N LYS A 180 -3.12 17.89 -15.30
CA LYS A 180 -4.17 18.40 -16.20
C LYS A 180 -4.89 17.23 -16.89
N PRO A 181 -6.17 17.41 -17.27
CA PRO A 181 -6.87 16.45 -18.11
C PRO A 181 -6.06 16.13 -19.38
N MET A 182 -6.00 14.86 -19.74
CA MET A 182 -5.25 14.41 -20.91
C MET A 182 -6.03 14.68 -22.20
N GLU A 183 -5.36 15.26 -23.18
CA GLU A 183 -5.94 15.49 -24.50
C GLU A 183 -5.71 14.29 -25.43
N GLN A 184 -6.67 14.01 -26.30
CA GLN A 184 -6.56 12.95 -27.33
C GLN A 184 -5.31 13.12 -28.20
N ALA A 185 -4.86 14.36 -28.43
CA ALA A 185 -3.67 14.67 -29.21
C ALA A 185 -2.41 14.00 -28.65
N VAL A 186 -2.30 13.82 -27.34
CA VAL A 186 -1.17 13.13 -26.69
C VAL A 186 -1.07 11.69 -27.19
N CYS A 187 -2.19 10.97 -27.22
CA CYS A 187 -2.25 9.59 -27.70
C CYS A 187 -1.94 9.51 -29.21
N ALA A 188 -2.53 10.43 -30.00
CA ALA A 188 -2.39 10.46 -31.46
C ALA A 188 -0.96 10.76 -31.94
N ASN A 189 -0.12 11.40 -31.13
CA ASN A 189 1.29 11.66 -31.47
C ASN A 189 2.12 10.37 -31.63
N CYS A 190 1.71 9.29 -30.96
CA CYS A 190 2.35 7.97 -31.03
C CYS A 190 1.49 6.96 -31.81
N HIS A 191 0.16 6.99 -31.63
CA HIS A 191 -0.79 6.13 -32.34
C HIS A 191 -1.15 6.72 -33.70
N GLN A 192 -0.26 6.49 -34.65
CA GLN A 192 -0.37 6.88 -36.05
C GLN A 192 0.09 5.72 -36.93
N ALA A 193 -0.50 5.56 -38.12
CA ALA A 193 -0.24 4.47 -39.07
C ALA A 193 1.23 4.01 -39.23
N LYS A 194 2.21 4.89 -39.01
CA LYS A 194 3.66 4.62 -39.18
C LYS A 194 4.45 4.36 -37.88
N LYS A 195 3.83 4.41 -36.69
CA LYS A 195 4.53 4.23 -35.40
C LYS A 195 3.87 3.13 -34.55
N ALA A 196 2.65 3.38 -34.10
CA ALA A 196 1.81 2.43 -33.37
C ALA A 196 0.43 2.38 -34.01
N THR A 197 -0.28 1.26 -33.85
CA THR A 197 -1.64 1.09 -34.40
C THR A 197 -2.52 2.31 -34.14
N ASP A 198 -3.21 2.80 -35.17
CA ASP A 198 -4.15 3.92 -35.12
C ASP A 198 -5.62 3.46 -35.16
N SER A 199 -5.87 2.18 -34.90
CA SER A 199 -7.21 1.62 -34.79
C SER A 199 -7.99 2.27 -33.66
N CYS A 200 -9.24 2.67 -33.93
CA CYS A 200 -10.16 3.20 -32.92
C CYS A 200 -10.34 2.22 -31.75
N LEU A 201 -10.28 0.92 -32.02
CA LEU A 201 -10.43 -0.16 -31.03
C LEU A 201 -9.22 -0.31 -30.10
N THR A 202 -8.12 0.38 -30.38
CA THR A 202 -6.96 0.41 -29.47
C THR A 202 -7.27 1.20 -28.20
N CYS A 203 -8.13 2.22 -28.30
CA CYS A 203 -8.52 3.04 -27.15
C CYS A 203 -10.00 2.90 -26.79
N HIS A 204 -10.88 2.64 -27.75
CA HIS A 204 -12.33 2.69 -27.54
C HIS A 204 -13.01 1.32 -27.40
N ASN A 205 -13.87 1.21 -26.40
CA ASN A 205 -14.81 0.11 -26.22
C ASN A 205 -16.17 0.46 -26.86
N TYR A 206 -16.70 -0.40 -27.73
CA TYR A 206 -17.97 -0.13 -28.45
C TYR A 206 -19.22 -0.67 -27.73
N HIS A 207 -19.07 -1.62 -26.80
CA HIS A 207 -20.18 -2.22 -26.06
C HIS A 207 -20.10 -1.86 -24.58
N VAL A 208 -20.20 -0.56 -24.30
CA VAL A 208 -20.17 -0.06 -22.92
C VAL A 208 -21.57 0.06 -22.33
N GLY A 209 -21.78 -0.55 -21.16
CA GLY A 209 -23.06 -0.52 -20.43
C GLY A 209 -23.79 -1.87 -20.40
N GLU A 210 -25.01 -1.85 -19.83
CA GLU A 210 -25.88 -3.03 -19.79
C GLU A 210 -26.69 -3.15 -21.07
N PHE A 211 -26.64 -4.33 -21.69
CA PHE A 211 -27.43 -4.64 -22.88
C PHE A 211 -28.24 -5.91 -22.63
N THR A 212 -29.52 -5.90 -23.01
CA THR A 212 -30.32 -7.11 -23.05
C THR A 212 -29.71 -8.07 -24.08
N PRO A 213 -29.34 -9.30 -23.70
CA PRO A 213 -28.80 -10.26 -24.65
C PRO A 213 -29.81 -10.52 -25.77
N ALA A 214 -29.32 -10.59 -27.01
CA ALA A 214 -30.15 -11.05 -28.12
C ALA A 214 -30.53 -12.50 -27.86
N VAL A 215 -31.81 -12.74 -27.50
CA VAL A 215 -32.33 -14.10 -27.35
C VAL A 215 -32.59 -14.65 -28.74
N PRO A 216 -31.93 -15.75 -29.16
CA PRO A 216 -32.20 -16.34 -30.46
C PRO A 216 -33.64 -16.82 -30.50
N ILE A 217 -34.40 -16.37 -31.51
CA ILE A 217 -35.77 -16.83 -31.74
C ILE A 217 -35.68 -18.21 -32.41
N THR A 218 -35.49 -19.27 -31.62
CA THR A 218 -35.55 -20.64 -32.14
C THR A 218 -37.02 -21.09 -32.26
N SER A 219 -37.76 -20.54 -33.23
CA SER A 219 -39.14 -20.98 -33.56
C SER A 219 -39.23 -22.38 -34.21
N LYS A 220 -38.24 -23.27 -34.04
CA LYS A 220 -38.22 -24.58 -34.70
C LYS A 220 -37.96 -25.81 -33.81
N MET A 221 -37.78 -25.68 -32.49
CA MET A 221 -37.52 -26.86 -31.63
C MET A 221 -38.70 -27.37 -30.79
N LEU A 222 -39.88 -26.74 -30.87
CA LEU A 222 -41.08 -27.20 -30.14
C LEU A 222 -42.18 -27.81 -31.03
N ALA A 223 -41.94 -27.97 -32.34
CA ALA A 223 -42.94 -28.51 -33.28
C ALA A 223 -42.68 -29.96 -33.72
N VAL A 224 -41.91 -30.75 -32.96
CA VAL A 224 -41.74 -32.19 -33.20
C VAL A 224 -41.82 -32.96 -31.88
N SER A 225 -42.96 -32.85 -31.21
CA SER A 225 -43.40 -33.82 -30.18
C SER A 225 -44.92 -33.80 -30.08
N SER A 226 -45.57 -33.91 -31.24
CA SER A 226 -46.96 -34.29 -31.36
C SER A 226 -47.06 -35.30 -32.50
N ASN A 227 -46.84 -36.55 -32.15
CA ASN A 227 -47.40 -37.73 -32.80
C ASN A 227 -47.38 -38.88 -31.79
#